data_AF-A0A1K1QXY0-F1
#
_entry.id   AF-A0A1K1QXY0-F1
#
_cell.length_a   1.000
_cell.length_b   1.000
_cell.length_c   1.000
_cell.angle_alpha   90.00
_cell.angle_beta   90.00
_cell.angle_gamma   90.00
#
_symmetry.space_group_name_H-M   'P 1'
#
loop_
_entity.id
_entity.type
_entity.pdbx_description
1 polymer ?
#
loop_
_entity_poly.entity_id
_entity_poly.type
_entity_poly.pdbx_seq_one_letter_code
_entity_poly.pdbx_strand_id
1 'polypeptide(L)'
;MKKITLIMVLMLGVLTISAQEKPRDSKDAKHKTHRKKGGKKGMHRMAQFTPEQIAVLQTKRMTLALDLSDAQQSKIKTLNLKNAELIQQKREERKDKKERTKLSPEKKYAIANAKLDHQIEHKRALQKILSKEQYAQWDKMHKRKSHTLKKRGMHNAKDRKDRKDRMEKREKTMKS
;
A
#
# COMPACT_ATOMS: atom_id res chain seq x y z
N MET A 1 -0.77 -35.09 36.78
CA MET A 1 -0.99 -36.54 36.63
C MET A 1 -0.90 -36.95 35.17
N LYS A 2 0.09 -37.80 34.85
CA LYS A 2 0.02 -39.02 34.00
C LYS A 2 -0.47 -38.83 32.54
N LYS A 3 0.42 -38.76 31.52
CA LYS A 3 0.90 -39.85 30.62
C LYS A 3 -0.28 -40.64 29.99
N ILE A 4 -0.42 -40.79 28.66
CA ILE A 4 0.11 -41.94 27.87
C ILE A 4 -0.23 -41.74 26.36
N THR A 5 0.72 -42.14 25.51
CA THR A 5 0.68 -42.33 24.04
C THR A 5 0.08 -43.68 23.61
N LEU A 6 -0.17 -43.83 22.28
CA LEU A 6 -0.30 -45.08 21.49
C LEU A 6 -1.69 -45.77 21.53
N ILE A 7 -2.29 -46.16 20.40
CA ILE A 7 -2.12 -47.44 19.67
C ILE A 7 -2.72 -47.25 18.24
N MET A 8 -1.95 -47.36 17.14
CA MET A 8 -1.70 -48.59 16.34
C MET A 8 -2.98 -49.19 15.73
N VAL A 9 -3.30 -48.87 14.46
CA VAL A 9 -3.06 -49.72 13.26
C VAL A 9 -3.90 -51.01 13.22
N LEU A 10 -4.82 -51.06 12.26
CA LEU A 10 -5.27 -52.28 11.57
C LEU A 10 -5.70 -51.84 10.14
N MET A 11 -4.86 -52.03 9.12
CA MET A 11 -4.82 -53.22 8.23
C MET A 11 -6.18 -53.47 7.55
N LEU A 12 -6.38 -53.69 6.25
CA LEU A 12 -5.55 -53.95 5.07
C LEU A 12 -6.54 -54.15 3.89
N GLY A 13 -6.15 -53.82 2.66
CA GLY A 13 -6.74 -54.31 1.40
C GLY A 13 -7.88 -53.44 0.84
N VAL A 14 -7.86 -52.97 -0.41
CA VAL A 14 -7.54 -53.68 -1.65
C VAL A 14 -6.83 -52.76 -2.63
N LEU A 15 -5.77 -53.29 -3.24
CA LEU A 15 -5.10 -52.77 -4.43
C LEU A 15 -6.03 -52.92 -5.64
N THR A 16 -6.35 -51.81 -6.30
CA THR A 16 -6.53 -51.82 -7.76
C THR A 16 -5.64 -50.74 -8.35
N ILE A 17 -4.61 -51.24 -9.03
CA ILE A 17 -3.67 -50.48 -9.85
C ILE A 17 -4.44 -50.05 -11.11
N SER A 18 -4.73 -48.76 -11.23
CA SER A 18 -4.97 -48.14 -12.53
C SER A 18 -3.82 -47.20 -12.84
N ALA A 19 -2.93 -47.73 -13.67
CA ALA A 19 -2.10 -47.03 -14.65
C ALA A 19 -1.78 -45.55 -14.36
N GLN A 20 -0.58 -45.35 -13.81
CA GLN A 20 0.10 -44.07 -13.82
C GLN A 20 0.58 -43.75 -15.24
N GLU A 21 -0.23 -43.08 -16.05
CA GLU A 21 0.28 -42.31 -17.19
C GLU A 21 0.95 -41.05 -16.64
N LYS A 22 2.28 -40.99 -16.74
CA LYS A 22 3.05 -39.77 -16.53
C LYS A 22 2.64 -38.74 -17.59
N PRO A 23 2.05 -37.58 -17.23
CA PRO A 23 2.16 -36.43 -18.12
C PRO A 23 3.62 -35.97 -18.08
N ARG A 24 4.25 -36.07 -19.25
CA ARG A 24 5.57 -35.53 -19.59
C ARG A 24 5.81 -34.19 -18.91
N ASP A 25 7.02 -34.02 -18.38
CA ASP A 25 7.56 -32.77 -17.85
C ASP A 25 7.32 -31.60 -18.82
N SER A 26 6.23 -30.87 -18.63
CA SER A 26 6.12 -29.51 -19.16
C SER A 26 6.79 -28.58 -18.16
N LYS A 27 7.78 -27.83 -18.63
CA LYS A 27 8.50 -26.77 -17.90
C LYS A 27 7.60 -25.57 -17.56
N ASP A 28 6.32 -25.80 -17.26
CA ASP A 28 5.30 -24.77 -17.01
C ASP A 28 4.87 -24.67 -15.53
N ALA A 29 5.36 -25.56 -14.67
CA ALA A 29 5.11 -25.53 -13.22
C ALA A 29 5.89 -24.44 -12.44
N LYS A 30 6.54 -23.48 -13.12
CA LYS A 30 7.31 -22.38 -12.50
C LYS A 30 6.78 -20.98 -12.79
N HIS A 31 5.47 -20.81 -12.97
CA HIS A 31 4.86 -19.48 -12.85
C HIS A 31 3.99 -19.38 -11.60
N LYS A 32 4.59 -19.68 -10.43
CA LYS A 32 4.15 -19.08 -9.16
C LYS A 32 4.24 -17.58 -9.36
N THR A 33 3.13 -16.96 -9.75
CA THR A 33 3.01 -15.52 -9.72
C THR A 33 3.35 -15.10 -8.29
N HIS A 34 4.52 -14.49 -8.10
CA HIS A 34 4.79 -13.73 -6.90
C HIS A 34 3.85 -12.52 -6.94
N ARG A 35 2.58 -12.74 -6.60
CA ARG A 35 1.68 -11.69 -6.16
C ARG A 35 2.27 -11.25 -4.83
N LYS A 36 3.29 -10.37 -4.88
CA LYS A 36 3.85 -9.70 -3.70
C LYS A 36 2.67 -9.00 -3.01
N LYS A 37 2.02 -9.72 -2.08
CA LYS A 37 1.06 -9.22 -1.07
C LYS A 37 1.72 -8.18 -0.15
N GLY A 38 2.97 -7.75 -0.40
CA GLY A 38 3.68 -6.73 0.38
C GLY A 38 3.14 -5.31 0.19
N GLY A 39 2.50 -4.99 -0.94
CA GLY A 39 1.93 -3.65 -1.17
C GLY A 39 0.61 -3.40 -0.43
N LYS A 40 -0.20 -4.46 -0.23
CA LYS A 40 -1.50 -4.34 0.43
C LYS A 40 -1.41 -4.33 1.96
N LYS A 41 -0.45 -5.04 2.58
CA LYS A 41 -0.36 -5.15 4.05
C LYS A 41 -0.20 -3.81 4.78
N GLY A 42 0.64 -2.91 4.28
CA GLY A 42 0.86 -1.59 4.91
C GLY A 42 -0.36 -0.66 4.80
N MET A 43 -1.05 -0.69 3.65
CA MET A 43 -2.27 0.09 3.42
C MET A 43 -3.46 -0.47 4.21
N HIS A 44 -3.53 -1.80 4.38
CA HIS A 44 -4.58 -2.47 5.18
C HIS A 44 -4.45 -2.14 6.67
N ARG A 45 -3.23 -2.08 7.22
CA ARG A 45 -3.02 -1.74 8.64
C ARG A 45 -3.42 -0.31 8.99
N MET A 46 -3.23 0.63 8.06
CA MET A 46 -3.67 2.03 8.24
C MET A 46 -5.15 2.26 7.93
N ALA A 47 -5.84 1.29 7.32
CA ALA A 47 -7.27 1.35 7.10
C ALA A 47 -8.09 0.99 8.36
N GLN A 48 -7.43 0.44 9.40
CA GLN A 48 -8.08 0.01 10.64
C GLN A 48 -8.00 1.03 11.79
N PHE A 49 -7.22 2.10 11.63
CA PHE A 49 -7.07 3.12 12.67
C PHE A 49 -8.04 4.28 12.46
N THR A 50 -8.53 4.83 13.57
CA THR A 50 -9.32 6.06 13.56
C THR A 50 -8.45 7.27 13.15
N PRO A 51 -9.04 8.37 12.67
CA PRO A 51 -8.30 9.60 12.37
C PRO A 51 -7.41 10.07 13.52
N GLU A 52 -7.89 9.96 14.76
CA GLU A 52 -7.17 10.36 15.98
C GLU A 52 -5.96 9.46 16.22
N GLN A 53 -6.12 8.14 16.08
CA GLN A 53 -5.01 7.19 16.20
C GLN A 53 -3.95 7.44 15.14
N ILE A 54 -4.37 7.73 13.90
CA ILE A 54 -3.46 8.10 12.81
C ILE A 54 -2.71 9.38 13.16
N ALA A 55 -3.40 10.40 13.64
CA ALA A 55 -2.81 11.68 14.02
C ALA A 55 -1.77 11.52 15.14
N VAL A 56 -2.07 10.72 16.16
CA VAL A 56 -1.13 10.39 17.25
C VAL A 56 0.11 9.68 16.71
N LEU A 57 -0.06 8.64 15.89
CA LEU A 57 1.07 7.89 15.33
C LEU A 57 1.95 8.75 14.42
N GLN A 58 1.35 9.62 13.62
CA GLN A 58 2.10 10.55 12.76
C GLN A 58 2.87 11.56 13.58
N THR A 59 2.26 12.10 14.63
CA THR A 59 2.90 13.03 15.56
C THR A 59 4.09 12.38 16.22
N LYS A 60 3.91 11.21 16.85
CA LYS A 60 5.01 10.46 17.52
C LYS A 60 6.16 10.12 16.57
N ARG A 61 5.85 9.73 15.32
CA ARG A 61 6.89 9.49 14.30
C ARG A 61 7.65 10.75 13.94
N MET A 62 6.98 11.90 13.92
CA MET A 62 7.65 13.16 13.63
C MET A 62 8.45 13.66 14.84
N THR A 63 7.96 13.45 16.07
CA THR A 63 8.72 13.64 17.31
C THR A 63 10.02 12.85 17.26
N LEU A 64 9.95 11.55 16.97
CA LEU A 64 11.15 10.70 16.88
C LEU A 64 12.15 11.14 15.81
N ALA A 65 11.68 11.85 14.77
CA ALA A 65 12.52 12.24 13.65
C ALA A 65 13.07 13.66 13.75
N LEU A 66 12.47 14.52 14.57
CA LEU A 66 12.75 15.97 14.63
C LEU A 66 12.88 16.51 16.06
N ASP A 67 12.76 15.66 17.08
CA ASP A 67 12.80 16.00 18.49
C ASP A 67 11.83 17.14 18.85
N LEU A 68 10.55 16.93 18.52
CA LEU A 68 9.51 17.92 18.75
C LEU A 68 9.27 18.17 20.24
N SER A 69 9.17 19.43 20.65
CA SER A 69 8.74 19.79 22.01
C SER A 69 7.26 19.47 22.23
N ASP A 70 6.82 19.36 23.48
CA ASP A 70 5.41 19.04 23.80
C ASP A 70 4.41 20.03 23.20
N ALA A 71 4.77 21.32 23.21
CA ALA A 71 3.98 22.37 22.57
C ALA A 71 3.87 22.16 21.04
N GLN A 72 4.97 21.74 20.39
CA GLN A 72 4.96 21.41 18.96
C GLN A 72 4.13 20.15 18.71
N GLN A 73 4.32 19.09 19.50
CA GLN A 73 3.56 17.85 19.37
C GLN A 73 2.05 18.07 19.44
N SER A 74 1.58 18.93 20.35
CA SER A 74 0.15 19.29 20.44
C SER A 74 -0.36 19.94 19.15
N LYS A 75 0.34 20.98 18.65
CA LYS A 75 -0.03 21.69 17.41
C LYS A 75 0.01 20.77 16.18
N ILE A 76 1.05 19.93 16.08
CA ILE A 76 1.21 18.93 15.04
C ILE A 76 0.09 17.89 15.09
N LYS A 77 -0.31 17.42 16.27
CA LYS A 77 -1.39 16.43 16.43
C LYS A 77 -2.69 16.98 15.88
N THR A 78 -3.03 18.23 16.20
CA THR A 78 -4.21 18.90 15.65
C THR A 78 -4.15 19.03 14.13
N LEU A 79 -3.00 19.41 13.58
CA LEU A 79 -2.80 19.47 12.13
C LEU A 79 -2.98 18.09 11.47
N ASN A 80 -2.39 17.05 12.06
CA ASN A 80 -2.48 15.68 11.55
C ASN A 80 -3.90 15.10 11.67
N LEU A 81 -4.67 15.49 12.69
CA LEU A 81 -6.06 15.06 12.85
C LEU A 81 -6.92 15.58 11.70
N LYS A 82 -6.87 16.89 11.44
CA LYS A 82 -7.59 17.52 10.31
C LYS A 82 -7.26 16.83 8.98
N ASN A 83 -5.98 16.54 8.74
CA ASN A 83 -5.55 15.81 7.54
C ASN A 83 -6.11 14.37 7.50
N ALA A 84 -6.11 13.67 8.64
CA ALA A 84 -6.57 12.29 8.72
C ALA A 84 -8.08 12.19 8.49
N GLU A 85 -8.86 13.10 9.06
CA GLU A 85 -10.30 13.24 8.83
C GLU A 85 -10.59 13.50 7.35
N LEU A 86 -9.89 14.46 6.73
CA LEU A 86 -10.06 14.75 5.30
C LEU A 86 -9.74 13.53 4.41
N ILE A 87 -8.68 12.78 4.75
CA ILE A 87 -8.33 11.56 4.02
C ILE A 87 -9.41 10.50 4.20
N GLN A 88 -9.97 10.37 5.40
CA GLN A 88 -11.01 9.41 5.72
C GLN A 88 -12.31 9.75 4.99
N GLN A 89 -12.75 11.02 4.99
CA GLN A 89 -13.89 11.50 4.21
C GLN A 89 -13.70 11.19 2.71
N LYS A 90 -12.56 11.58 2.13
CA LYS A 90 -12.22 11.27 0.73
C LYS A 90 -12.11 9.77 0.45
N ARG A 91 -11.92 8.93 1.46
CA ARG A 91 -11.91 7.47 1.30
C ARG A 91 -13.32 6.94 1.23
N GLU A 92 -14.22 7.37 2.13
CA GLU A 92 -15.63 7.00 2.12
C GLU A 92 -16.31 7.43 0.81
N GLU A 93 -16.11 8.69 0.38
CA GLU A 93 -16.62 9.20 -0.91
C GLU A 93 -16.19 8.37 -2.13
N ARG A 94 -15.06 7.66 -2.04
CA ARG A 94 -14.55 6.77 -3.10
C ARG A 94 -15.06 5.34 -2.99
N LYS A 95 -15.47 4.88 -1.80
CA LYS A 95 -16.10 3.56 -1.66
C LYS A 95 -17.48 3.54 -2.30
N ASP A 96 -18.21 4.64 -2.18
CA ASP A 96 -19.57 4.77 -2.71
C ASP A 96 -19.59 4.92 -4.22
N LYS A 97 -18.48 5.39 -4.81
CA LYS A 97 -18.28 5.47 -6.26
C LYS A 97 -17.68 4.16 -6.78
N LYS A 98 -18.53 3.12 -6.93
CA LYS A 98 -18.15 1.83 -7.53
C LYS A 98 -17.68 1.95 -8.99
N GLU A 99 -18.13 2.99 -9.70
CA GLU A 99 -17.79 3.21 -11.10
C GLU A 99 -16.63 4.19 -11.27
N ARG A 100 -15.53 3.72 -11.89
CA ARG A 100 -14.39 4.57 -12.24
C ARG A 100 -14.66 5.26 -13.59
N THR A 101 -15.58 6.23 -13.61
CA THR A 101 -15.80 7.05 -14.79
C THR A 101 -14.58 7.93 -15.09
N LYS A 102 -14.26 8.12 -16.38
CA LYS A 102 -13.19 9.04 -16.78
C LYS A 102 -13.61 10.45 -16.38
N LEU A 103 -12.80 11.11 -15.55
CA LEU A 103 -13.01 12.50 -15.18
C LEU A 103 -12.82 13.43 -16.40
N SER A 104 -13.68 14.44 -16.53
CA SER A 104 -13.50 15.54 -17.49
C SER A 104 -12.21 16.32 -17.20
N PRO A 105 -11.61 16.99 -18.21
CA PRO A 105 -10.42 17.83 -18.01
C PRO A 105 -10.58 18.87 -16.89
N GLU A 106 -11.72 19.57 -16.84
CA GLU A 106 -12.05 20.55 -15.80
C GLU A 106 -12.06 19.93 -14.40
N LYS A 107 -12.72 18.78 -14.23
CA LYS A 107 -12.73 18.06 -12.94
C LYS A 107 -11.34 17.62 -12.53
N LYS A 108 -10.49 17.20 -13.49
CA LYS A 108 -9.08 16.86 -13.21
C LYS A 108 -8.30 18.09 -12.74
N TYR A 109 -8.49 19.23 -13.40
CA TYR A 109 -7.85 20.49 -13.02
C TYR A 109 -8.26 20.91 -11.60
N ALA A 110 -9.56 20.94 -11.30
CA ALA A 110 -10.06 21.32 -9.98
C ALA A 110 -9.51 20.43 -8.86
N ILE A 111 -9.47 19.10 -9.08
CA ILE A 111 -8.89 18.16 -8.12
C ILE A 111 -7.38 18.39 -7.95
N ALA A 112 -6.66 18.67 -9.04
CA ALA A 112 -5.23 18.97 -8.97
C ALA A 112 -4.97 20.27 -8.20
N ASN A 113 -5.74 21.32 -8.46
CA ASN A 113 -5.60 22.60 -7.78
C ASN A 113 -5.88 22.48 -6.28
N ALA A 114 -7.03 21.91 -5.89
CA ALA A 114 -7.39 21.71 -4.49
C ALA A 114 -6.37 20.84 -3.73
N LYS A 115 -5.72 19.89 -4.41
CA LYS A 115 -4.64 19.10 -3.83
C LYS A 115 -3.38 19.95 -3.58
N LEU A 116 -3.02 20.81 -4.52
CA LEU A 116 -1.86 21.70 -4.40
C LEU A 116 -2.10 22.73 -3.29
N ASP A 117 -3.29 23.33 -3.22
CA ASP A 117 -3.67 24.27 -2.17
C ASP A 117 -3.55 23.64 -0.78
N HIS A 118 -4.10 22.44 -0.60
CA HIS A 118 -3.94 21.69 0.65
C HIS A 118 -2.47 21.40 0.99
N GLN A 119 -1.62 21.10 -0.01
CA GLN A 119 -0.19 20.89 0.23
C GLN A 119 0.52 22.18 0.65
N ILE A 120 0.15 23.31 0.06
CA ILE A 120 0.67 24.64 0.38
C ILE A 120 0.27 25.02 1.80
N GLU A 121 -1.02 24.90 2.14
CA GLU A 121 -1.55 25.19 3.48
C GLU A 121 -0.84 24.34 4.53
N HIS A 122 -0.73 23.04 4.30
CA HIS A 122 -0.04 22.14 5.20
C HIS A 122 1.44 22.51 5.40
N LYS A 123 2.15 22.86 4.32
CA LYS A 123 3.53 23.33 4.40
C LYS A 123 3.65 24.60 5.22
N ARG A 124 2.76 25.59 4.99
CA ARG A 124 2.72 26.85 5.75
C ARG A 124 2.44 26.61 7.23
N ALA A 125 1.50 25.72 7.55
CA ALA A 125 1.20 25.36 8.93
C ALA A 125 2.41 24.75 9.65
N LEU A 126 3.14 23.85 8.98
CA LEU A 126 4.37 23.28 9.55
C LEU A 126 5.48 24.31 9.73
N GLN A 127 5.66 25.25 8.80
CA GLN A 127 6.65 26.32 8.94
C GLN A 127 6.40 27.20 10.18
N LYS A 128 5.14 27.36 10.59
CA LYS A 128 4.77 28.11 11.80
C LYS A 128 5.00 27.33 13.10
N ILE A 129 5.06 26.01 13.04
CA ILE A 129 5.16 25.13 14.23
C ILE A 129 6.61 24.69 14.46
N LEU A 130 7.32 24.37 13.39
CA LEU A 130 8.68 23.82 13.43
C LEU A 130 9.72 24.94 13.46
N SER A 131 10.86 24.69 14.10
CA SER A 131 12.04 25.54 13.93
C SER A 131 12.56 25.48 12.50
N LYS A 132 13.42 26.43 12.11
CA LYS A 132 14.03 26.46 10.78
C LYS A 132 14.78 25.16 10.45
N GLU A 133 15.51 24.63 11.41
CA GLU A 133 16.28 23.37 11.29
C GLU A 133 15.36 22.16 11.17
N GLN A 134 14.36 22.05 12.05
CA GLN A 134 13.36 20.98 12.01
C GLN A 134 12.59 20.98 10.69
N TYR A 135 12.21 22.16 10.18
CA TYR A 135 11.53 22.29 8.90
C TYR A 135 12.42 21.86 7.72
N ALA A 136 13.69 22.25 7.72
CA ALA A 136 14.64 21.85 6.68
C ALA A 136 14.83 20.31 6.66
N GLN A 137 14.96 19.69 7.84
CA GLN A 137 15.04 18.24 7.98
C GLN A 137 13.75 17.55 7.50
N TRP A 138 12.59 18.09 7.90
CA TRP A 138 11.30 17.61 7.42
C TRP A 138 11.19 17.69 5.89
N ASP A 139 11.54 18.81 5.26
CA ASP A 139 11.45 19.00 3.81
C ASP A 139 12.41 18.06 3.06
N LYS A 140 13.62 17.84 3.57
CA LYS A 140 14.57 16.85 3.04
C LYS A 140 14.00 15.43 3.10
N MET A 141 13.45 15.01 4.25
CA MET A 141 12.81 13.71 4.40
C MET A 141 11.60 13.57 3.47
N HIS A 142 10.79 14.62 3.34
CA HIS A 142 9.61 14.67 2.50
C HIS A 142 9.98 14.51 1.01
N LYS A 143 10.98 15.26 0.53
CA LYS A 143 11.52 15.15 -0.83
C LYS A 143 12.05 13.75 -1.10
N ARG A 144 12.86 13.17 -0.20
CA ARG A 144 13.39 11.80 -0.33
C ARG A 144 12.26 10.77 -0.45
N LYS A 145 11.21 10.90 0.36
CA LYS A 145 10.03 10.04 0.30
C LYS A 145 9.30 10.19 -1.04
N SER A 146 9.12 11.42 -1.52
CA SER A 146 8.51 11.71 -2.81
C SER A 146 9.28 11.06 -3.97
N HIS A 147 10.61 11.24 -4.01
CA HIS A 147 11.48 10.60 -5.00
C HIS A 147 11.38 9.07 -4.98
N THR A 148 11.40 8.48 -3.78
CA THR A 148 11.27 7.03 -3.61
C THR A 148 9.93 6.52 -4.15
N LEU A 149 8.84 7.23 -3.85
CA LEU A 149 7.50 6.88 -4.36
C LEU A 149 7.43 7.01 -5.88
N LYS A 150 8.01 8.07 -6.47
CA LYS A 150 8.09 8.26 -7.92
C LYS A 150 8.84 7.10 -8.59
N LYS A 151 10.02 6.73 -8.08
CA LYS A 151 10.82 5.61 -8.59
C LYS A 151 10.04 4.30 -8.54
N ARG A 152 9.39 4.00 -7.41
CA ARG A 152 8.52 2.81 -7.28
C ARG A 152 7.34 2.83 -8.26
N GLY A 153 6.76 4.00 -8.51
CA GLY A 153 5.70 4.18 -9.50
C GLY A 153 6.15 3.82 -10.92
N MET A 154 7.35 4.28 -11.31
CA MET A 154 7.94 4.00 -12.62
C MET A 154 8.24 2.50 -12.79
N HIS A 155 8.85 1.85 -11.79
CA HIS A 155 9.10 0.41 -11.84
C HIS A 155 7.79 -0.39 -11.99
N ASN A 156 6.76 -0.05 -11.21
CA ASN A 156 5.46 -0.73 -11.31
C ASN A 156 4.79 -0.51 -12.68
N ALA A 157 4.98 0.65 -13.31
CA ALA A 157 4.45 0.93 -14.64
C ALA A 157 5.15 0.08 -15.71
N LYS A 158 6.48 -0.03 -15.64
CA LYS A 158 7.27 -0.91 -16.51
C LYS A 158 6.85 -2.38 -16.34
N ASP A 159 6.78 -2.88 -15.10
CA ASP A 159 6.37 -4.26 -14.81
C ASP A 159 4.96 -4.59 -15.36
N ARG A 160 4.05 -3.61 -15.36
CA ARG A 160 2.71 -3.77 -15.94
C ARG A 160 2.74 -3.82 -17.45
N LYS A 161 3.54 -2.97 -18.10
CA LYS A 161 3.74 -2.99 -19.56
C LYS A 161 4.33 -4.33 -20.00
N ASP A 162 5.44 -4.75 -19.40
CA ASP A 162 6.11 -6.00 -19.72
C ASP A 162 5.19 -7.22 -19.52
N ARG A 163 4.31 -7.17 -18.51
CA ARG A 163 3.30 -8.21 -18.30
C ARG A 163 2.24 -8.22 -19.40
N LYS A 164 1.75 -7.05 -19.83
CA LYS A 164 0.76 -6.92 -20.91
C LYS A 164 1.33 -7.48 -22.21
N ASP A 165 2.55 -7.07 -22.55
CA ASP A 165 3.25 -7.51 -23.77
C ASP A 165 3.47 -9.02 -23.78
N ARG A 166 3.81 -9.63 -22.63
CA ARG A 166 3.89 -11.10 -22.50
C ARG A 166 2.54 -11.79 -22.66
N MET A 167 1.44 -11.21 -22.17
CA MET A 167 0.11 -11.79 -22.36
C MET A 167 -0.33 -11.72 -23.82
N GLU A 168 -0.13 -10.58 -24.48
CA GLU A 168 -0.45 -10.41 -25.91
C GLU A 168 0.36 -11.36 -26.79
N LYS A 169 1.65 -11.56 -26.49
CA LYS A 169 2.48 -12.53 -27.22
C LYS A 169 1.98 -13.97 -27.03
N ARG A 170 1.59 -14.35 -25.82
CA ARG A 170 1.02 -15.69 -25.52
C ARG A 170 -0.32 -15.92 -26.20
N GLU A 171 -1.17 -14.90 -26.27
CA GLU A 171 -2.46 -14.98 -26.96
C GLU A 171 -2.28 -15.17 -28.46
N LYS A 172 -1.34 -14.45 -29.08
CA LYS A 172 -1.00 -14.62 -30.50
C LYS A 172 -0.47 -16.01 -30.81
N THR A 173 0.38 -16.58 -29.94
CA THR A 173 0.93 -17.93 -30.14
C THR A 173 -0.07 -19.07 -29.89
N MET A 174 -1.18 -18.83 -29.20
CA MET A 174 -2.24 -19.84 -29.01
C MET A 174 -3.34 -19.77 -30.07
N LYS A 175 -3.35 -18.73 -30.92
CA LYS A 175 -4.31 -18.55 -32.02
C LYS A 175 -3.70 -18.87 -33.40
N SER A 176 -2.42 -19.22 -33.44
CA SER A 176 -1.70 -19.69 -34.63
C SER A 176 -1.38 -21.17 -34.47
#